data_AF-A0AAJ4SII2-F1
#
_entry.id   AF-A0AAJ4SII2-F1
#
_cell.length_a   1.000
_cell.length_b   1.000
_cell.length_c   1.000
_cell.angle_alpha   90.00
_cell.angle_beta   90.00
_cell.angle_gamma   90.00
#
_symmetry.space_group_name_H-M   'P 1'
#
loop_
_entity.id
_entity.type
_entity.pdbx_description
1 polymer ?
#
loop_
_entity_poly.entity_id
_entity_poly.type
_entity_poly.pdbx_seq_one_letter_code
_entity_poly.pdbx_strand_id
1 'polypeptide(L)'
;MKKILTVIGLLVFTLAGCGKATEEKEVKFSDVMNDKKETISYIVENSSDDSAELGKDSKITKFIVSKDGKIAVYSDYSDEDSDSYEYATDVGKMIKMDDDKKLDYIKKMDKKSFNVEKDYKIKETKDKIESVEDSLDNAKKRAKEDDYDPERYEIEGVPEVEFYSKQLTNLTKELKKISNIKYKEPTFNKLKINITTDGSGNNTKSEFINIGSQTFDEDSKNGIYRYSKESSKNYGVNLSNVVSPTEIYDKKIAGLSNIDLIEEDNDYDEPAYRDYEYLITEFGDKTQKFKLDQPDDKGVKEK
;
A
#
# COMPACT_ATOMS: atom_id res chain seq x y z
N MET A 1 -14.99 60.86 17.64
CA MET A 1 -14.03 60.26 16.67
C MET A 1 -13.73 58.83 17.13
N LYS A 2 -14.31 57.83 16.46
CA LYS A 2 -14.09 56.41 16.77
C LYS A 2 -12.74 55.98 16.18
N LYS A 3 -11.82 55.49 17.01
CA LYS A 3 -10.54 54.95 16.58
C LYS A 3 -10.76 53.53 16.05
N ILE A 4 -10.53 53.32 14.76
CA ILE A 4 -10.47 51.99 14.13
C ILE A 4 -9.07 51.44 14.40
N LEU A 5 -8.97 50.44 15.27
CA LEU A 5 -7.79 49.60 15.38
C LEU A 5 -7.70 48.75 14.10
N THR A 6 -6.72 49.04 13.26
CA THR A 6 -6.37 48.17 12.14
C THR A 6 -5.53 47.04 12.70
N VAL A 7 -6.15 45.90 12.99
CA VAL A 7 -5.46 44.66 13.32
C VAL A 7 -4.91 44.10 12.01
N ILE A 8 -3.63 44.36 11.75
CA ILE A 8 -2.87 43.65 10.72
C ILE A 8 -2.67 42.24 11.26
N GLY A 9 -3.60 41.34 10.92
CA GLY A 9 -3.43 39.91 11.11
C GLY A 9 -2.33 39.43 10.18
N LEU A 10 -1.09 39.37 10.69
CA LEU A 10 -0.03 38.56 10.10
C LEU A 10 -0.49 37.10 10.17
N LEU A 11 -1.19 36.65 9.12
CA LEU A 11 -1.30 35.25 8.77
C LEU A 11 0.12 34.79 8.46
N VAL A 12 0.77 34.21 9.46
CA VAL A 12 1.99 33.44 9.28
C VAL A 12 1.57 32.22 8.45
N PHE A 13 1.73 32.33 7.13
CA PHE A 13 1.78 31.18 6.25
C PHE A 13 2.93 30.31 6.75
N THR A 14 2.62 29.28 7.53
CA THR A 14 3.57 28.22 7.84
C THR A 14 3.87 27.54 6.50
N LEU A 15 4.93 27.98 5.82
CA LEU A 15 5.44 27.28 4.66
C LEU A 15 5.52 25.78 5.01
N ALA A 16 5.03 24.94 4.11
CA ALA A 16 5.41 23.54 4.02
C ALA A 16 6.93 23.46 3.74
N GLY A 17 7.79 23.84 4.69
CA GLY A 17 9.19 23.43 4.72
C GLY A 17 9.28 22.02 5.31
N CYS A 18 10.32 21.27 4.97
CA CYS A 18 10.61 19.96 5.55
C CYS A 18 10.34 19.94 7.08
N GLY A 19 9.68 18.89 7.57
CA GLY A 19 9.45 18.67 9.01
C GLY A 19 10.75 18.77 9.81
N LYS A 20 10.65 18.99 11.13
CA LYS A 20 11.85 19.12 11.97
C LYS A 20 12.72 17.87 11.88
N ALA A 21 12.11 16.68 11.82
CA ALA A 21 12.83 15.42 11.68
C ALA A 21 13.64 15.36 10.36
N THR A 22 13.07 15.88 9.27
CA THR A 22 13.68 15.84 7.93
C THR A 22 14.80 16.88 7.71
N GLU A 23 15.17 17.62 8.75
CA GLU A 23 16.22 18.65 8.78
C GLU A 23 17.37 18.29 9.75
N GLU A 24 17.31 17.13 10.39
CA GLU A 24 18.36 16.64 11.29
C GLU A 24 19.48 15.93 10.50
N LYS A 25 20.68 15.88 11.09
CA LYS A 25 21.86 15.24 10.45
C LYS A 25 21.73 13.73 10.35
N GLU A 26 21.17 13.12 11.38
CA GLU A 26 20.92 11.68 11.47
C GLU A 26 19.43 11.50 11.73
N VAL A 27 18.78 10.63 10.95
CA VAL A 27 17.32 10.44 10.99
C VAL A 27 16.99 8.95 10.98
N LYS A 28 15.92 8.57 11.69
CA LYS A 28 15.30 7.25 11.61
C LYS A 28 13.86 7.35 11.14
N PHE A 29 13.23 6.23 10.78
CA PHE A 29 11.84 6.28 10.32
C PHE A 29 10.88 6.65 11.46
N SER A 30 11.13 6.19 12.70
CA SER A 30 10.34 6.61 13.86
C SER A 30 10.34 8.12 14.07
N ASP A 31 11.44 8.83 13.76
CA ASP A 31 11.49 10.29 13.85
C ASP A 31 10.53 10.94 12.85
N VAL A 32 10.54 10.46 11.61
CA VAL A 32 9.68 10.93 10.51
C VAL A 32 8.19 10.73 10.87
N MET A 33 7.80 9.55 11.36
CA MET A 33 6.39 9.30 11.68
C MET A 33 5.89 10.08 12.92
N ASN A 34 6.79 10.39 13.86
CA ASN A 34 6.45 11.07 15.11
C ASN A 34 6.54 12.59 15.00
N ASP A 35 6.94 13.14 13.85
CA ASP A 35 6.93 14.59 13.62
C ASP A 35 5.50 15.14 13.77
N LYS A 36 5.39 16.33 14.36
CA LYS A 36 4.10 17.03 14.50
C LYS A 36 3.63 17.60 13.17
N LYS A 37 4.56 17.84 12.23
CA LYS A 37 4.26 18.23 10.86
C LYS A 37 3.94 16.99 10.03
N GLU A 38 3.04 17.17 9.06
CA GLU A 38 2.76 16.13 8.08
C GLU A 38 4.00 15.88 7.22
N THR A 39 4.38 14.61 7.10
CA THR A 39 5.45 14.16 6.22
C THR A 39 4.92 13.10 5.27
N ILE A 40 5.45 13.07 4.05
CA ILE A 40 5.07 12.11 3.01
C ILE A 40 6.26 11.17 2.79
N SER A 41 6.00 9.88 2.94
CA SER A 41 6.91 8.80 2.59
C SER A 41 6.28 7.95 1.49
N TYR A 42 7.09 7.16 0.82
CA TYR A 42 6.71 6.37 -0.35
C TYR A 42 7.18 4.93 -0.17
N ILE A 43 6.33 3.96 -0.52
CA ILE A 43 6.81 2.64 -0.92
C ILE A 43 7.06 2.68 -2.40
N VAL A 44 8.28 2.30 -2.78
CA VAL A 44 8.72 2.30 -4.16
C VAL A 44 9.34 0.97 -4.53
N GLU A 45 9.14 0.61 -5.78
CA GLU A 45 9.87 -0.46 -6.46
C GLU A 45 11.10 0.13 -7.15
N ASN A 46 12.08 -0.73 -7.41
CA ASN A 46 13.29 -0.39 -8.14
C ASN A 46 12.98 0.13 -9.56
N SER A 47 13.96 0.83 -10.16
CA SER A 47 13.75 1.55 -11.42
C SER A 47 13.77 0.66 -12.67
N SER A 48 14.24 -0.59 -12.55
CA SER A 48 14.28 -1.57 -13.64
C SER A 48 14.46 -2.98 -13.11
N ASP A 49 13.91 -3.97 -13.81
CA ASP A 49 14.07 -5.40 -13.50
C ASP A 49 15.55 -5.86 -13.47
N ASP A 50 16.46 -5.09 -14.06
CA ASP A 50 17.90 -5.40 -14.15
C ASP A 50 18.75 -4.73 -13.05
N SER A 51 18.15 -3.97 -12.13
CA SER A 51 18.90 -3.18 -11.15
C SER A 51 18.14 -2.95 -9.85
N ALA A 52 18.84 -3.05 -8.72
CA ALA A 52 18.37 -2.63 -7.41
C ALA A 52 18.37 -1.10 -7.22
N GLU A 53 18.85 -0.32 -8.19
CA GLU A 53 19.01 1.12 -7.98
C GLU A 53 17.68 1.87 -7.92
N LEU A 54 17.55 2.68 -6.87
CA LEU A 54 16.53 3.72 -6.77
C LEU A 54 16.89 4.90 -7.66
N GLY A 55 15.89 5.40 -8.38
CA GLY A 55 16.06 6.56 -9.25
C GLY A 55 14.80 7.37 -9.39
N LYS A 56 14.91 8.46 -10.16
CA LYS A 56 13.75 9.32 -10.50
C LYS A 56 12.61 8.55 -11.18
N ASP A 57 12.92 7.44 -11.85
CA ASP A 57 11.96 6.65 -12.63
C ASP A 57 11.39 5.46 -11.82
N SER A 58 11.88 5.23 -10.60
CA SER A 58 11.33 4.25 -9.64
C SER A 58 9.84 4.51 -9.40
N LYS A 59 9.07 3.42 -9.34
CA LYS A 59 7.61 3.47 -9.28
C LYS A 59 7.14 3.49 -7.83
N ILE A 60 6.24 4.42 -7.52
CA ILE A 60 5.58 4.47 -6.22
C ILE A 60 4.37 3.54 -6.29
N THR A 61 4.25 2.66 -5.29
CA THR A 61 3.09 1.77 -5.11
C THR A 61 2.19 2.25 -3.98
N LYS A 62 2.75 2.93 -2.97
CA LYS A 62 2.01 3.48 -1.83
C LYS A 62 2.55 4.84 -1.41
N PHE A 63 1.64 5.73 -1.04
CA PHE A 63 1.97 6.96 -0.34
C PHE A 63 1.59 6.82 1.14
N ILE A 64 2.50 7.24 2.02
CA ILE A 64 2.31 7.19 3.47
C ILE A 64 2.37 8.63 3.98
N VAL A 65 1.24 9.14 4.43
CA VAL A 65 1.18 10.45 5.09
C VAL A 65 1.26 10.22 6.59
N SER A 66 2.31 10.71 7.23
CA SER A 66 2.56 10.56 8.66
C SER A 66 2.38 11.87 9.42
N LYS A 67 1.88 11.77 10.65
CA LYS A 67 1.78 12.90 11.60
C LYS A 67 1.55 12.38 13.02
N ASP A 68 2.35 12.85 13.97
CA ASP A 68 2.20 12.61 15.42
C ASP A 68 2.00 11.12 15.77
N GLY A 69 2.83 10.26 15.17
CA GLY A 69 2.83 8.82 15.40
C GLY A 69 1.67 8.06 14.75
N LYS A 70 0.94 8.72 13.84
CA LYS A 70 -0.14 8.13 13.05
C LYS A 70 0.17 8.21 11.57
N ILE A 71 -0.39 7.29 10.78
CA ILE A 71 -0.27 7.27 9.34
C ILE A 71 -1.63 7.08 8.66
N ALA A 72 -1.75 7.66 7.47
CA ALA A 72 -2.75 7.32 6.47
C ALA A 72 -2.01 6.79 5.24
N VAL A 73 -2.39 5.60 4.76
CA VAL A 73 -1.75 4.95 3.61
C VAL A 73 -2.71 4.99 2.44
N TYR A 74 -2.21 5.51 1.32
CA TYR A 74 -2.90 5.69 0.06
C TYR A 74 -2.25 4.79 -0.98
N SER A 75 -3.04 4.10 -1.79
CA SER A 75 -2.54 3.26 -2.88
C SER A 75 -2.23 4.12 -4.10
N ASP A 76 -1.14 3.79 -4.80
CA ASP A 76 -0.93 4.22 -6.18
C ASP A 76 -1.03 2.97 -7.06
N TYR A 77 -2.12 2.85 -7.82
CA TYR A 77 -2.35 1.67 -8.64
C TYR A 77 -1.77 1.87 -10.04
N SER A 78 -0.93 0.93 -10.46
CA SER A 78 -0.68 0.57 -11.86
C SER A 78 -1.56 -0.60 -12.27
N ASP A 79 -2.04 -0.54 -13.51
CA ASP A 79 -2.81 -1.62 -14.15
C ASP A 79 -1.95 -2.89 -14.23
N GLU A 80 -2.25 -3.87 -13.37
CA GLU A 80 -1.54 -5.16 -13.29
C GLU A 80 -1.71 -6.00 -14.56
N ASP A 81 -2.77 -5.75 -15.34
CA ASP A 81 -3.07 -6.48 -16.58
C ASP A 81 -2.35 -5.91 -17.82
N SER A 82 -1.60 -4.82 -17.67
CA SER A 82 -0.74 -4.33 -18.73
C SER A 82 0.72 -4.56 -18.33
N ASP A 83 1.52 -5.12 -19.24
CA ASP A 83 3.00 -5.13 -19.17
C ASP A 83 3.61 -3.70 -19.12
N SER A 84 2.79 -2.69 -18.82
CA SER A 84 3.14 -1.29 -18.75
C SER A 84 2.73 -0.72 -17.38
N TYR A 85 3.73 -0.49 -16.52
CA TYR A 85 3.64 0.50 -15.43
C TYR A 85 3.47 1.94 -15.99
N GLU A 86 2.75 2.12 -17.10
CA GLU A 86 2.61 3.38 -17.84
C GLU A 86 1.95 4.47 -16.99
N TYR A 87 1.21 4.08 -15.95
CA TYR A 87 0.44 4.99 -15.11
C TYR A 87 0.90 5.10 -13.66
N ALA A 88 1.87 4.30 -13.20
CA ALA A 88 2.41 4.44 -11.85
C ALA A 88 3.16 5.77 -11.70
N THR A 89 2.95 6.46 -10.58
CA THR A 89 3.66 7.69 -10.27
C THR A 89 5.13 7.37 -10.06
N ASP A 90 6.00 8.04 -10.79
CA ASP A 90 7.44 7.96 -10.55
C ASP A 90 7.87 8.90 -9.40
N VAL A 91 8.95 8.53 -8.71
CA VAL A 91 9.56 9.34 -7.64
C VAL A 91 9.88 10.76 -8.11
N GLY A 92 10.39 10.89 -9.33
CA GLY A 92 10.80 12.17 -9.91
C GLY A 92 9.65 13.16 -10.06
N LYS A 93 8.44 12.69 -10.39
CA LYS A 93 7.23 13.47 -10.49
C LYS A 93 6.79 14.02 -9.15
N MET A 94 6.89 13.21 -8.09
CA MET A 94 6.58 13.68 -6.73
C MET A 94 7.59 14.73 -6.27
N ILE A 95 8.89 14.49 -6.48
CA ILE A 95 9.95 15.43 -6.08
C ILE A 95 9.80 16.82 -6.72
N LYS A 96 9.37 16.89 -7.99
CA LYS A 96 9.14 18.16 -8.70
C LYS A 96 7.85 18.88 -8.29
N MET A 97 6.97 18.22 -7.54
CA MET A 97 5.68 18.77 -7.16
C MET A 97 5.82 19.60 -5.88
N ASP A 98 5.18 20.77 -5.85
CA ASP A 98 5.09 21.55 -4.61
C ASP A 98 4.39 20.74 -3.51
N ASP A 99 4.87 20.84 -2.27
CA ASP A 99 4.35 20.04 -1.15
C ASP A 99 2.83 20.19 -0.95
N ASP A 100 2.28 21.40 -1.11
CA ASP A 100 0.84 21.68 -1.00
C ASP A 100 0.01 20.93 -2.07
N LYS A 101 0.61 20.60 -3.22
CA LYS A 101 -0.06 19.88 -4.31
C LYS A 101 0.10 18.36 -4.21
N LYS A 102 1.14 17.88 -3.51
CA LYS A 102 1.40 16.44 -3.35
C LYS A 102 0.21 15.73 -2.73
N LEU A 103 -0.36 16.28 -1.66
CA LEU A 103 -1.46 15.62 -0.95
C LEU A 103 -2.73 15.52 -1.82
N ASP A 104 -3.07 16.56 -2.56
CA ASP A 104 -4.22 16.52 -3.49
C ASP A 104 -4.00 15.50 -4.61
N TYR A 105 -2.77 15.40 -5.11
CA TYR A 105 -2.39 14.38 -6.09
C TYR A 105 -2.53 12.97 -5.51
N ILE A 106 -1.99 12.73 -4.32
CA ILE A 106 -2.07 11.44 -3.61
C ILE A 106 -3.53 10.99 -3.44
N LYS A 107 -4.40 11.88 -2.95
CA LYS A 107 -5.83 11.58 -2.78
C LYS A 107 -6.53 11.28 -4.10
N LYS A 108 -6.12 11.95 -5.18
CA LYS A 108 -6.65 11.71 -6.53
C LYS A 108 -6.22 10.33 -7.05
N MET A 109 -4.97 9.95 -6.83
CA MET A 109 -4.44 8.65 -7.25
C MET A 109 -5.07 7.50 -6.46
N ASP A 110 -5.21 7.64 -5.14
CA ASP A 110 -5.88 6.65 -4.28
C ASP A 110 -7.34 6.40 -4.71
N LYS A 111 -8.07 7.48 -5.00
CA LYS A 111 -9.43 7.37 -5.53
C LYS A 111 -9.47 6.70 -6.91
N LYS A 112 -8.48 6.96 -7.76
CA LYS A 112 -8.36 6.31 -9.07
C LYS A 112 -8.11 4.82 -8.88
N SER A 113 -7.13 4.45 -8.05
CA SER A 113 -6.81 3.08 -7.65
C SER A 113 -8.06 2.33 -7.18
N PHE A 114 -8.79 2.89 -6.22
CA PHE A 114 -10.04 2.31 -5.73
C PHE A 114 -11.05 2.01 -6.85
N ASN A 115 -11.24 2.95 -7.79
CA ASN A 115 -12.23 2.75 -8.86
C ASN A 115 -11.76 1.66 -9.83
N VAL A 116 -10.47 1.60 -10.15
CA VAL A 116 -9.93 0.59 -11.05
C VAL A 116 -10.02 -0.80 -10.42
N GLU A 117 -9.56 -0.97 -9.18
CA GLU A 117 -9.69 -2.24 -8.45
C GLU A 117 -11.15 -2.68 -8.35
N LYS A 118 -12.07 -1.74 -8.07
CA LYS A 118 -13.49 -2.03 -8.00
C LYS A 118 -14.05 -2.50 -9.34
N ASP A 119 -13.71 -1.81 -10.43
CA ASP A 119 -14.20 -2.15 -11.77
C ASP A 119 -13.64 -3.51 -12.22
N TYR A 120 -12.37 -3.79 -11.92
CA TYR A 120 -11.74 -5.09 -12.14
C TYR A 120 -12.48 -6.19 -11.38
N LYS A 121 -12.71 -6.02 -10.06
CA LYS A 121 -13.44 -7.01 -9.25
C LYS A 121 -14.89 -7.21 -9.71
N ILE A 122 -15.56 -6.15 -10.20
CA ILE A 122 -16.88 -6.26 -10.81
C ILE A 122 -16.83 -7.13 -12.07
N LYS A 123 -15.85 -6.89 -12.95
CA LYS A 123 -15.67 -7.67 -14.18
C LYS A 123 -15.36 -9.13 -13.85
N GLU A 124 -14.36 -9.39 -13.01
CA GLU A 124 -13.98 -10.72 -12.56
C GLU A 124 -15.17 -11.50 -11.97
N THR A 125 -16.00 -10.84 -11.16
CA THR A 125 -17.19 -11.47 -10.55
C THR A 125 -18.27 -11.77 -11.60
N LYS A 126 -18.45 -10.91 -12.62
CA LYS A 126 -19.40 -11.16 -13.70
C LYS A 126 -18.96 -12.34 -14.57
N ASP A 127 -17.68 -12.40 -14.93
CA ASP A 127 -17.14 -13.50 -15.74
C ASP A 127 -17.31 -14.85 -15.00
N LYS A 128 -17.10 -14.85 -13.67
CA LYS A 128 -17.40 -16.02 -12.82
C LYS A 128 -18.89 -16.37 -12.80
N ILE A 129 -19.78 -15.38 -12.74
CA ILE A 129 -21.23 -15.60 -12.81
C ILE A 129 -21.61 -16.28 -14.13
N GLU A 130 -21.14 -15.77 -15.26
CA GLU A 130 -21.42 -16.33 -16.59
C GLU A 130 -20.96 -17.78 -16.68
N SER A 131 -19.75 -18.09 -16.22
CA SER A 131 -19.22 -19.46 -16.17
C SER A 131 -20.05 -20.41 -15.29
N VAL A 132 -20.55 -19.92 -14.14
CA VAL A 132 -21.41 -20.71 -13.25
C VAL A 132 -22.82 -20.87 -13.83
N GLU A 133 -23.36 -19.88 -14.52
CA GLU A 133 -24.65 -19.97 -15.23
C GLU A 133 -24.62 -21.05 -16.31
N ASP A 134 -23.57 -21.06 -17.14
CA ASP A 134 -23.37 -22.11 -18.16
C ASP A 134 -23.27 -23.51 -17.54
N SER A 135 -22.53 -23.62 -16.43
CA SER A 135 -22.39 -24.88 -15.69
C SER A 135 -23.71 -25.36 -15.10
N LEU A 136 -24.49 -24.43 -14.53
CA LEU A 136 -25.83 -24.70 -13.98
C LEU A 136 -26.80 -25.14 -15.07
N ASP A 137 -26.78 -24.51 -16.23
CA ASP A 137 -27.66 -24.86 -17.35
C ASP A 137 -27.34 -26.24 -17.93
N ASN A 138 -26.05 -26.59 -18.01
CA ASN A 138 -25.63 -27.94 -18.39
C ASN A 138 -26.04 -28.99 -17.34
N ALA A 139 -25.90 -28.70 -16.05
CA ALA A 139 -26.38 -29.57 -14.98
C ALA A 139 -27.91 -29.76 -15.04
N LYS A 140 -28.68 -28.68 -15.30
CA LYS A 140 -30.15 -28.76 -15.48
C LYS A 140 -30.57 -29.52 -16.74
N LYS A 141 -29.76 -29.54 -17.80
CA LYS A 141 -30.02 -30.35 -19.00
C LYS A 141 -29.82 -31.83 -18.69
N ARG A 142 -28.70 -32.20 -18.07
CA ARG A 142 -28.43 -33.57 -17.61
C ARG A 142 -29.51 -34.08 -16.65
N ALA A 143 -29.94 -33.24 -15.71
CA ALA A 143 -30.99 -33.58 -14.75
C ALA A 143 -32.37 -33.91 -15.37
N LYS A 144 -32.55 -33.70 -16.69
CA LYS A 144 -33.76 -34.03 -17.43
C LYS A 144 -33.60 -35.28 -18.31
N GLU A 145 -32.43 -35.90 -18.34
CA GLU A 145 -32.17 -37.13 -19.09
C GLU A 145 -32.77 -38.33 -18.35
N ASP A 146 -33.29 -39.32 -19.09
CA ASP A 146 -34.07 -40.44 -18.54
C ASP A 146 -33.23 -41.36 -17.61
N ASP A 147 -31.91 -41.37 -17.79
CA ASP A 147 -30.94 -42.16 -17.00
C ASP A 147 -30.18 -41.33 -15.96
N TYR A 148 -30.64 -40.10 -15.68
CA TYR A 148 -30.01 -39.23 -14.70
C TYR A 148 -30.05 -39.82 -13.29
N ASP A 149 -28.87 -39.90 -12.67
CA ASP A 149 -28.67 -40.33 -11.30
C ASP A 149 -27.94 -39.21 -10.52
N PRO A 150 -28.63 -38.47 -9.63
CA PRO A 150 -28.04 -37.33 -8.94
C PRO A 150 -26.83 -37.70 -8.06
N GLU A 151 -26.76 -38.94 -7.56
CA GLU A 151 -25.63 -39.40 -6.73
C GLU A 151 -24.34 -39.56 -7.55
N ARG A 152 -24.44 -39.71 -8.88
CA ARG A 152 -23.28 -39.75 -9.80
C ARG A 152 -22.78 -38.38 -10.20
N TYR A 153 -23.59 -37.34 -9.98
CA TYR A 153 -23.33 -35.96 -10.36
C TYR A 153 -23.41 -35.05 -9.14
N GLU A 154 -22.59 -35.38 -8.14
CA GLU A 154 -22.41 -34.58 -6.94
C GLU A 154 -21.08 -33.83 -6.96
N ILE A 155 -21.10 -32.60 -6.47
CA ILE A 155 -19.91 -31.81 -6.17
C ILE A 155 -19.95 -31.50 -4.67
N GLU A 156 -18.89 -31.84 -3.95
CA GLU A 156 -18.81 -31.65 -2.49
C GLU A 156 -19.97 -32.32 -1.71
N GLY A 157 -20.49 -33.44 -2.21
CA GLY A 157 -21.57 -34.21 -1.55
C GLY A 157 -22.95 -33.58 -1.66
N VAL A 158 -23.16 -32.67 -2.62
CA VAL A 158 -24.48 -32.13 -2.98
C VAL A 158 -24.70 -32.24 -4.49
N PRO A 159 -25.94 -32.39 -4.97
CA PRO A 159 -26.24 -32.45 -6.39
C PRO A 159 -25.70 -31.21 -7.14
N GLU A 160 -25.11 -31.41 -8.32
CA GLU A 160 -24.51 -30.34 -9.15
C GLU A 160 -25.43 -29.12 -9.32
N VAL A 161 -26.72 -29.35 -9.57
CA VAL A 161 -27.71 -28.27 -9.74
C VAL A 161 -27.81 -27.42 -8.47
N GLU A 162 -27.81 -28.04 -7.29
CA GLU A 162 -27.85 -27.33 -6.01
C GLU A 162 -26.55 -26.56 -5.76
N PHE A 163 -25.41 -27.20 -6.03
CA PHE A 163 -24.09 -26.61 -5.89
C PHE A 163 -23.95 -25.32 -6.71
N TYR A 164 -24.20 -25.39 -8.03
CA TYR A 164 -24.08 -24.23 -8.90
C TYR A 164 -25.15 -23.17 -8.62
N SER A 165 -26.37 -23.55 -8.23
CA SER A 165 -27.41 -22.58 -7.82
C SER A 165 -26.99 -21.79 -6.59
N LYS A 166 -26.35 -22.44 -5.61
CA LYS A 166 -25.82 -21.79 -4.41
C LYS A 166 -24.64 -20.88 -4.74
N GLN A 167 -23.72 -21.32 -5.59
CA GLN A 167 -22.61 -20.48 -6.06
C GLN A 167 -23.11 -19.22 -6.76
N LEU A 168 -24.02 -19.36 -7.73
CA LEU A 168 -24.62 -18.23 -8.46
C LEU A 168 -25.28 -17.23 -7.52
N THR A 169 -26.01 -17.73 -6.52
CA THR A 169 -26.63 -16.89 -5.49
C THR A 169 -25.59 -16.10 -4.69
N ASN A 170 -24.48 -16.73 -4.33
CA ASN A 170 -23.41 -16.08 -3.55
C ASN A 170 -22.67 -15.03 -4.38
N LEU A 171 -22.27 -15.37 -5.61
CA LEU A 171 -21.61 -14.45 -6.53
C LEU A 171 -22.50 -13.24 -6.86
N THR A 172 -23.79 -13.44 -7.08
CA THR A 172 -24.74 -12.34 -7.31
C THR A 172 -24.82 -11.39 -6.10
N LYS A 173 -24.82 -11.94 -4.88
CA LYS A 173 -24.79 -11.13 -3.65
C LYS A 173 -23.48 -10.37 -3.51
N GLU A 174 -22.36 -11.01 -3.85
CA GLU A 174 -21.03 -10.41 -3.82
C GLU A 174 -20.91 -9.27 -4.83
N LEU A 175 -21.30 -9.48 -6.09
CA LEU A 175 -21.35 -8.45 -7.11
C LEU A 175 -22.15 -7.23 -6.65
N LYS A 176 -23.31 -7.46 -6.01
CA LYS A 176 -24.13 -6.38 -5.43
C LYS A 176 -23.39 -5.66 -4.30
N LYS A 177 -22.67 -6.37 -3.42
CA LYS A 177 -21.87 -5.74 -2.37
C LYS A 177 -20.79 -4.86 -2.99
N ILE A 178 -19.92 -5.42 -3.84
CA ILE A 178 -18.82 -4.72 -4.51
C ILE A 178 -19.33 -3.46 -5.22
N SER A 179 -20.39 -3.59 -6.03
CA SER A 179 -20.99 -2.48 -6.78
C SER A 179 -21.41 -1.31 -5.89
N ASN A 180 -21.84 -1.59 -4.65
CA ASN A 180 -22.32 -0.57 -3.71
C ASN A 180 -21.22 0.03 -2.83
N ILE A 181 -19.99 -0.51 -2.86
CA ILE A 181 -18.87 0.06 -2.11
C ILE A 181 -18.51 1.43 -2.69
N LYS A 182 -18.29 2.39 -1.79
CA LYS A 182 -17.92 3.75 -2.15
C LYS A 182 -16.53 4.05 -1.62
N TYR A 183 -15.77 4.79 -2.40
CA TYR A 183 -14.49 5.33 -1.98
C TYR A 183 -14.62 6.08 -0.65
N LYS A 184 -13.69 5.81 0.26
CA LYS A 184 -13.49 6.58 1.48
C LYS A 184 -12.00 6.86 1.61
N GLU A 185 -11.67 8.12 1.86
CA GLU A 185 -10.28 8.50 2.07
C GLU A 185 -9.68 7.74 3.28
N PRO A 186 -8.41 7.30 3.19
CA PRO A 186 -7.68 6.73 4.32
C PRO A 186 -7.73 7.60 5.57
N THR A 187 -7.92 6.97 6.72
CA THR A 187 -7.92 7.64 8.01
C THR A 187 -6.61 7.43 8.74
N PHE A 188 -6.15 8.43 9.48
CA PHE A 188 -4.96 8.32 10.32
C PHE A 188 -5.14 7.26 11.42
N ASN A 189 -4.35 6.20 11.34
CA ASN A 189 -4.27 5.12 12.32
C ASN A 189 -2.90 5.14 13.00
N LYS A 190 -2.82 4.65 14.24
CA LYS A 190 -1.55 4.56 14.95
C LYS A 190 -0.62 3.60 14.20
N LEU A 191 0.56 4.07 13.82
CA LEU A 191 1.58 3.23 13.19
C LEU A 191 2.16 2.26 14.22
N LYS A 192 2.47 1.05 13.76
CA LYS A 192 3.16 0.03 14.53
C LYS A 192 4.43 -0.34 13.78
N ILE A 193 5.56 -0.10 14.43
CA ILE A 193 6.87 -0.59 14.02
C ILE A 193 7.22 -1.69 15.00
N ASN A 194 7.42 -2.90 14.49
CA ASN A 194 7.97 -4.00 15.27
C ASN A 194 9.40 -4.25 14.79
N ILE A 195 10.35 -4.38 15.70
CA ILE A 195 11.73 -4.72 15.35
C ILE A 195 12.06 -6.16 15.73
N THR A 196 13.02 -6.73 15.03
CA THR A 196 13.75 -7.91 15.43
C THR A 196 15.20 -7.49 15.68
N THR A 197 15.75 -7.87 16.83
CA THR A 197 17.12 -7.49 17.23
C THR A 197 18.16 -8.49 16.68
N ASP A 198 19.43 -8.08 16.65
CA ASP A 198 20.58 -8.90 16.22
C ASP A 198 20.98 -10.01 17.24
N GLY A 199 20.14 -10.26 18.25
CA GLY A 199 20.42 -11.15 19.36
C GLY A 199 21.10 -10.48 20.56
N SER A 200 21.59 -9.24 20.43
CA SER A 200 22.11 -8.46 21.56
C SER A 200 21.00 -7.77 22.37
N GLY A 201 19.80 -7.61 21.79
CA GLY A 201 18.71 -6.81 22.34
C GLY A 201 18.94 -5.29 22.26
N ASN A 202 20.09 -4.84 21.73
CA ASN A 202 20.45 -3.42 21.68
C ASN A 202 20.40 -2.83 20.28
N ASN A 203 20.59 -3.65 19.23
CA ASN A 203 20.53 -3.20 17.85
C ASN A 203 19.46 -3.97 17.08
N THR A 204 18.80 -3.25 16.19
CA THR A 204 17.82 -3.80 15.24
C THR A 204 18.51 -4.50 14.08
N LYS A 205 18.09 -5.73 13.77
CA LYS A 205 18.39 -6.44 12.52
C LYS A 205 17.38 -6.07 11.43
N SER A 206 16.10 -5.98 11.77
CA SER A 206 15.03 -5.68 10.81
C SER A 206 13.80 -5.04 11.45
N GLU A 207 13.02 -4.33 10.65
CA GLU A 207 11.80 -3.63 10.99
C GLU A 207 10.62 -4.16 10.18
N PHE A 208 9.53 -4.55 10.86
CA PHE A 208 8.22 -4.70 10.26
C PHE A 208 7.39 -3.45 10.49
N ILE A 209 6.99 -2.79 9.41
CA ILE A 209 6.23 -1.55 9.45
C ILE A 209 4.83 -1.79 8.91
N ASN A 210 3.82 -1.53 9.74
CA ASN A 210 2.44 -1.78 9.36
C ASN A 210 1.85 -0.62 8.54
N ILE A 211 1.92 -0.76 7.21
CA ILE A 211 1.52 0.24 6.22
C ILE A 211 0.55 -0.32 5.18
N GLY A 212 -0.36 -1.21 5.60
CA GLY A 212 -1.42 -1.73 4.72
C GLY A 212 -2.35 -0.62 4.23
N SER A 213 -2.49 -0.49 2.91
CA SER A 213 -3.47 0.38 2.27
C SER A 213 -4.86 -0.25 2.25
N GLN A 214 -5.86 0.51 1.81
CA GLN A 214 -7.19 -0.06 1.55
C GLN A 214 -7.12 -0.87 0.26
N THR A 215 -7.74 -2.04 0.24
CA THR A 215 -7.75 -2.90 -0.95
C THR A 215 -8.89 -3.91 -0.88
N PHE A 216 -9.25 -4.48 -2.02
CA PHE A 216 -10.11 -5.65 -2.08
C PHE A 216 -9.31 -6.89 -1.68
N ASP A 217 -9.76 -7.57 -0.63
CA ASP A 217 -9.11 -8.79 -0.14
C ASP A 217 -9.19 -9.94 -1.15
N GLU A 218 -8.05 -10.32 -1.72
CA GLU A 218 -7.92 -11.44 -2.66
C GLU A 218 -8.22 -12.79 -2.02
N ASP A 219 -7.94 -12.95 -0.72
CA ASP A 219 -8.13 -14.20 0.02
C ASP A 219 -9.56 -14.37 0.56
N SER A 220 -10.36 -13.30 0.60
CA SER A 220 -11.74 -13.42 1.08
C SER A 220 -12.61 -14.04 0.00
N LYS A 221 -13.22 -15.18 0.34
CA LYS A 221 -14.34 -15.80 -0.40
C LYS A 221 -15.60 -14.90 -0.53
N ASN A 222 -15.51 -13.59 -0.26
CA ASN A 222 -16.64 -12.68 -0.04
C ASN A 222 -16.44 -11.24 -0.54
N GLY A 223 -15.38 -10.94 -1.30
CA GLY A 223 -15.15 -9.60 -1.87
C GLY A 223 -15.06 -8.49 -0.82
N ILE A 224 -14.43 -8.77 0.33
CA ILE A 224 -14.35 -7.82 1.44
C ILE A 224 -13.34 -6.73 1.06
N TYR A 225 -13.84 -5.52 0.83
CA TYR A 225 -12.99 -4.33 0.78
C TYR A 225 -12.54 -3.98 2.20
N ARG A 226 -11.23 -4.06 2.44
CA ARG A 226 -10.63 -3.73 3.74
C ARG A 226 -10.31 -2.24 3.79
N TYR A 227 -10.89 -1.57 4.79
CA TYR A 227 -10.55 -0.18 5.08
C TYR A 227 -9.28 -0.08 5.92
N SER A 228 -8.66 1.11 5.96
CA SER A 228 -7.33 1.32 6.54
C SER A 228 -7.15 0.78 7.96
N LYS A 229 -8.19 0.81 8.80
CA LYS A 229 -8.12 0.31 10.20
C LYS A 229 -7.95 -1.21 10.30
N GLU A 230 -8.44 -1.95 9.30
CA GLU A 230 -8.32 -3.41 9.22
C GLU A 230 -6.97 -3.77 8.61
N SER A 231 -6.59 -3.11 7.52
CA SER A 231 -5.28 -3.28 6.87
C SER A 231 -4.11 -2.97 7.81
N SER A 232 -4.24 -1.91 8.63
CA SER A 232 -3.21 -1.45 9.57
C SER A 232 -2.92 -2.40 10.75
N LYS A 233 -3.46 -3.63 10.74
CA LYS A 233 -3.23 -4.64 11.78
C LYS A 233 -2.27 -5.74 11.36
N ASN A 234 -2.31 -6.14 10.08
CA ASN A 234 -1.63 -7.34 9.60
C ASN A 234 -0.87 -7.15 8.28
N TYR A 235 -1.02 -6.01 7.59
CA TYR A 235 -0.40 -5.78 6.29
C TYR A 235 0.69 -4.72 6.42
N GLY A 236 1.90 -5.06 6.01
CA GLY A 236 3.08 -4.22 6.19
C GLY A 236 4.26 -4.76 5.40
N VAL A 237 5.41 -4.12 5.58
CA VAL A 237 6.65 -4.46 4.88
C VAL A 237 7.72 -4.81 5.91
N ASN A 238 8.57 -5.79 5.58
CA ASN A 238 9.77 -6.08 6.36
C ASN A 238 10.96 -5.39 5.67
N LEU A 239 11.76 -4.66 6.45
CA LEU A 239 12.87 -3.87 5.97
C LEU A 239 14.08 -4.15 6.86
N SER A 240 15.27 -4.25 6.28
CA SER A 240 16.49 -4.62 6.99
C SER A 240 17.67 -3.74 6.62
N ASN A 241 17.65 -3.17 5.41
CA ASN A 241 18.77 -2.43 4.88
C ASN A 241 18.49 -0.93 4.84
N VAL A 242 19.51 -0.12 5.08
CA VAL A 242 19.42 1.35 5.09
C VAL A 242 19.69 1.91 3.70
N VAL A 243 18.75 2.71 3.20
CA VAL A 243 18.94 3.55 2.02
C VAL A 243 19.61 4.85 2.45
N SER A 244 20.90 4.97 2.13
CA SER A 244 21.68 6.16 2.43
C SER A 244 21.15 7.39 1.67
N PRO A 245 21.25 8.60 2.25
CA PRO A 245 20.81 9.83 1.58
C PRO A 245 21.41 9.98 0.19
N THR A 246 20.54 10.00 -0.82
CA THR A 246 20.90 10.08 -2.24
C THR A 246 20.13 11.22 -2.90
N GLU A 247 20.78 11.95 -3.81
CA GLU A 247 20.17 13.08 -4.49
C GLU A 247 19.36 12.64 -5.71
N ILE A 248 18.12 13.14 -5.80
CA ILE A 248 17.30 13.10 -7.01
C ILE A 248 16.87 14.53 -7.30
N TYR A 249 17.33 15.07 -8.43
CA TYR A 249 17.24 16.50 -8.74
C TYR A 249 17.89 17.36 -7.64
N ASP A 250 17.13 18.25 -7.01
CA ASP A 250 17.56 19.17 -5.94
C ASP A 250 17.10 18.70 -4.55
N LYS A 251 16.62 17.46 -4.42
CA LYS A 251 16.16 16.88 -3.15
C LYS A 251 16.97 15.65 -2.78
N LYS A 252 17.10 15.39 -1.49
CA LYS A 252 17.62 14.13 -0.98
C LYS A 252 16.47 13.18 -0.67
N ILE A 253 16.66 11.91 -0.98
CA ILE A 253 15.83 10.83 -0.48
C ILE A 253 16.66 9.91 0.40
N ALA A 254 16.04 9.34 1.44
CA ALA A 254 16.67 8.33 2.28
C ALA A 254 15.58 7.45 2.90
N GLY A 255 15.98 6.32 3.49
CA GLY A 255 15.02 5.42 4.10
C GLY A 255 15.53 4.01 4.33
N LEU A 256 14.67 3.02 4.08
CA LEU A 256 14.91 1.61 4.34
C LEU A 256 14.53 0.75 3.12
N SER A 257 15.05 -0.47 3.05
CA SER A 257 14.73 -1.44 1.99
C SER A 257 14.74 -2.88 2.51
N ASN A 258 14.14 -3.80 1.76
CA ASN A 258 14.08 -5.23 2.07
C ASN A 258 15.17 -6.06 1.36
N ILE A 259 16.14 -5.42 0.68
CA ILE A 259 17.15 -6.09 -0.16
C ILE A 259 17.81 -7.27 0.56
N ASP A 260 18.38 -7.05 1.76
CA ASP A 260 19.09 -8.12 2.47
C ASP A 260 18.18 -9.31 2.80
N LEU A 261 16.88 -9.08 3.02
CA LEU A 261 15.93 -10.17 3.29
C LEU A 261 15.69 -10.99 2.03
N ILE A 262 15.50 -10.33 0.89
CA ILE A 262 15.30 -11.02 -0.39
C ILE A 262 16.56 -11.77 -0.81
N GLU A 263 17.75 -11.18 -0.63
CA GLU A 263 19.02 -11.83 -0.95
C GLU A 263 19.35 -12.98 0.02
N GLU A 264 18.96 -12.92 1.30
CA GLU A 264 19.09 -14.03 2.26
C GLU A 264 18.14 -15.20 1.92
N ASP A 265 16.92 -14.91 1.43
CA ASP A 265 15.88 -15.92 1.16
C ASP A 265 15.93 -16.50 -0.28
N ASN A 266 16.67 -15.87 -1.19
CA ASN A 266 16.74 -16.30 -2.59
C ASN A 266 17.83 -17.35 -2.82
N ASP A 267 17.41 -18.60 -3.03
CA ASP A 267 18.30 -19.74 -3.35
C ASP A 267 18.79 -19.73 -4.82
N TYR A 268 18.31 -18.81 -5.67
CA TYR A 268 18.65 -18.76 -7.10
C TYR A 268 19.91 -17.93 -7.39
N ASP A 269 20.64 -18.29 -8.44
CA ASP A 269 21.84 -17.59 -8.92
C ASP A 269 21.56 -16.16 -9.46
N GLU A 270 20.29 -15.79 -9.65
CA GLU A 270 19.88 -14.47 -10.13
C GLU A 270 19.08 -13.70 -9.06
N PRO A 271 19.40 -12.41 -8.83
CA PRO A 271 18.72 -11.58 -7.84
C PRO A 271 17.26 -11.31 -8.26
N ALA A 272 16.32 -11.50 -7.33
CA ALA A 272 14.90 -11.24 -7.52
C ALA A 272 14.61 -9.74 -7.36
N TYR A 273 15.20 -8.90 -8.22
CA TYR A 273 15.11 -7.44 -8.12
C TYR A 273 13.67 -6.92 -8.09
N ARG A 274 12.74 -7.64 -8.74
CA ARG A 274 11.29 -7.31 -8.75
C ARG A 274 10.63 -7.35 -7.38
N ASP A 275 11.22 -8.05 -6.42
CA ASP A 275 10.71 -8.17 -5.06
C ASP A 275 11.31 -7.10 -4.12
N TYR A 276 12.18 -6.23 -4.65
CA TYR A 276 12.82 -5.19 -3.85
C TYR A 276 11.87 -4.01 -3.61
N GLU A 277 11.52 -3.82 -2.35
CA GLU A 277 10.73 -2.69 -1.86
C GLU A 277 11.61 -1.72 -1.05
N TYR A 278 11.35 -0.43 -1.24
CA TYR A 278 12.00 0.63 -0.50
C TYR A 278 10.96 1.55 0.14
N LEU A 279 11.16 1.84 1.42
CA LEU A 279 10.46 2.90 2.12
C LEU A 279 11.33 4.14 2.15
N ILE A 280 10.98 5.16 1.36
CA ILE A 280 11.78 6.39 1.23
C ILE A 280 11.01 7.64 1.64
N THR A 281 11.73 8.65 2.11
CA THR A 281 11.21 9.98 2.45
C THR A 281 12.11 11.05 1.85
N GLU A 282 11.55 12.21 1.51
CA GLU A 282 12.30 13.38 1.08
C GLU A 282 12.90 14.14 2.29
N PHE A 283 14.16 14.55 2.17
CA PHE A 283 14.94 15.23 3.19
C PHE A 283 15.56 16.52 2.69
N GLY A 284 15.81 17.45 3.62
CA GLY A 284 16.60 18.64 3.37
C GLY A 284 18.11 18.34 3.31
N ASP A 285 18.90 19.32 2.88
CA ASP A 285 20.34 19.17 2.61
C ASP A 285 21.16 18.73 3.84
N LYS A 286 20.66 18.99 5.04
CA LYS A 286 21.34 18.69 6.31
C LYS A 286 21.42 17.21 6.64
N THR A 287 20.50 16.39 6.11
CA THR A 287 20.48 14.96 6.40
C THR A 287 21.67 14.29 5.71
N GLN A 288 22.48 13.61 6.52
CA GLN A 288 23.72 12.94 6.12
C GLN A 288 23.66 11.43 6.34
N LYS A 289 22.83 10.97 7.27
CA LYS A 289 22.67 9.55 7.58
C LYS A 289 21.22 9.20 7.87
N PHE A 290 20.81 8.04 7.37
CA PHE A 290 19.60 7.35 7.79
C PHE A 290 19.99 6.12 8.62
N LYS A 291 19.14 5.69 9.54
CA LYS A 291 19.40 4.52 10.39
C LYS A 291 18.12 3.73 10.63
N LEU A 292 18.28 2.44 10.91
CA LEU A 292 17.22 1.64 11.51
C LEU A 292 16.82 2.22 12.86
N ASP A 293 15.54 2.11 13.15
CA ASP A 293 14.95 2.29 14.47
C ASP A 293 15.56 1.31 15.47
N GLN A 294 15.57 1.69 16.75
CA GLN A 294 16.18 0.99 17.87
C GLN A 294 15.11 0.60 18.91
N PRO A 295 15.36 -0.38 19.79
CA PRO A 295 14.37 -0.88 20.74
C PRO A 295 13.75 0.18 21.67
N ASP A 296 14.50 1.25 21.99
CA ASP A 296 14.08 2.33 22.87
C ASP A 296 13.43 3.52 22.15
N ASP A 297 13.34 3.47 20.82
CA ASP A 297 12.76 4.56 20.03
C ASP A 297 11.23 4.66 20.20
N LYS A 298 10.72 5.89 20.04
CA LYS A 298 9.31 6.20 20.27
C LYS A 298 8.42 5.50 19.24
N GLY A 299 7.54 4.62 19.72
CA GLY A 299 6.55 3.95 18.88
C GLY A 299 7.02 2.63 18.28
N VAL A 300 8.23 2.21 18.64
CA VAL A 300 8.85 0.94 18.28
C VAL A 300 8.55 -0.10 19.35
N LYS A 301 8.44 -1.36 18.95
CA LYS A 301 8.29 -2.51 19.85
C LYS A 301 9.16 -3.66 19.40
N GLU A 302 9.84 -4.29 20.34
CA GLU A 302 10.50 -5.57 20.07
C GLU A 302 9.44 -6.68 19.92
N LYS A 303 9.64 -7.57 18.94
CA LYS A 303 8.77 -8.71 18.65
C LYS A 303 9.20 -9.96 19.41
#